data_AF-A0A6J6HY25-F1
#
_entry.id   AF-A0A6J6HY25-F1
#
_cell.length_a   1.000
_cell.length_b   1.000
_cell.length_c   1.000
_cell.angle_alpha   90.00
_cell.angle_beta   90.00
_cell.angle_gamma   90.00
#
_symmetry.space_group_name_H-M   'P 1'
#
loop_
_entity.id
_entity.type
_entity.pdbx_description
1 polymer ?
#
loop_
_entity_poly.entity_id
_entity_poly.type
_entity_poly.pdbx_seq_one_letter_code
_entity_poly.pdbx_strand_id
1 'polypeptide(L)'
;MQEVIDEGNAMLGEKIEIKRISVLTGSPVSLYLHKTSPDLPPQVGVLVQLKSAAESVGKDIAQHIAAFAPLFVSRDQVPADEIAKERRLAEETARTEGKPEASIAKIVEGRVTGFVKEVSLLEQAFAKDAKKTVQQILDEAKTAVSAFNRFRVGQ
;
A
#
# COMPACT_ATOMS: atom_id res chain seq x y z
N MET A 1 -29.89 0.42 -1.18
CA MET A 1 -28.63 -0.16 -0.66
C MET A 1 -28.86 -0.83 0.68
N GLN A 2 -29.34 -0.12 1.70
CA GLN A 2 -29.63 -0.73 3.02
C GLN A 2 -30.59 -1.91 2.93
N GLU A 3 -31.67 -1.77 2.16
CA GLU A 3 -32.64 -2.85 1.92
C GLU A 3 -31.98 -4.14 1.40
N VAL A 4 -31.07 -4.04 0.42
CA VAL A 4 -30.35 -5.20 -0.14
C VAL A 4 -29.45 -5.88 0.90
N ILE A 5 -28.84 -5.09 1.79
CA ILE A 5 -28.02 -5.63 2.89
C ILE A 5 -28.90 -6.36 3.89
N ASP A 6 -30.04 -5.77 4.27
CA ASP A 6 -30.96 -6.35 5.25
C ASP A 6 -31.61 -7.63 4.72
N GLU A 7 -31.98 -7.67 3.44
CA GLU A 7 -32.44 -8.88 2.76
C GLU A 7 -31.37 -9.98 2.76
N GLY A 8 -30.12 -9.63 2.42
CA GLY A 8 -29.00 -10.57 2.46
C GLY A 8 -28.73 -11.11 3.87
N ASN A 9 -28.78 -10.26 4.88
CA ASN A 9 -28.64 -10.64 6.29
C ASN A 9 -29.73 -11.63 6.71
N ALA A 10 -30.99 -11.34 6.37
CA ALA A 10 -32.12 -12.22 6.67
C ALA A 10 -32.01 -13.57 5.95
N MET A 11 -31.54 -13.57 4.70
CA MET A 11 -31.43 -14.79 3.88
C MET A 11 -30.26 -15.69 4.29
N LEU A 12 -29.08 -15.12 4.58
CA LEU A 12 -27.87 -15.88 4.90
C LEU A 12 -27.74 -16.19 6.40
N GLY A 13 -28.40 -15.43 7.27
CA GLY A 13 -28.24 -15.55 8.73
C GLY A 13 -26.88 -15.06 9.23
N GLU A 14 -26.12 -14.35 8.40
CA GLU A 14 -24.81 -13.79 8.71
C GLU A 14 -24.86 -12.25 8.63
N LYS A 15 -24.00 -11.58 9.40
CA LYS A 15 -23.89 -10.12 9.35
C LYS A 15 -23.08 -9.68 8.12
N ILE A 16 -23.77 -9.09 7.16
CA ILE A 16 -23.25 -8.38 6.00
C ILE A 16 -23.26 -6.88 6.29
N GLU A 17 -22.13 -6.22 6.06
CA GLU A 17 -22.02 -4.78 6.17
C GLU A 17 -21.05 -4.21 5.13
N ILE A 18 -21.33 -2.98 4.68
CA ILE A 18 -20.39 -2.23 3.86
C ILE A 18 -19.46 -1.46 4.79
N LYS A 19 -18.27 -2.01 5.02
CA LYS A 19 -17.30 -1.46 5.98
C LYS A 19 -16.65 -0.17 5.48
N ARG A 20 -16.25 -0.12 4.21
CA ARG A 20 -15.47 0.98 3.62
C ARG A 20 -15.75 1.12 2.12
N ILE A 21 -15.78 2.36 1.64
CA ILE A 21 -15.86 2.70 0.21
C ILE A 21 -14.75 3.71 -0.07
N SER A 22 -14.09 3.58 -1.23
CA SER A 22 -13.20 4.61 -1.77
C SER A 22 -13.43 4.73 -3.27
N VAL A 23 -13.30 5.94 -3.80
CA VAL A 23 -13.56 6.25 -5.21
C VAL A 23 -12.35 7.01 -5.76
N LEU A 24 -11.83 6.55 -6.90
CA LEU A 24 -10.88 7.32 -7.70
C LEU A 24 -11.64 7.97 -8.85
N THR A 25 -11.55 9.30 -8.96
CA THR A 25 -12.20 10.07 -10.01
C THR A 25 -11.23 10.38 -11.14
N GLY A 26 -11.60 10.05 -12.37
CA GLY A 26 -10.78 10.28 -13.58
C GLY A 26 -10.19 9.00 -14.14
N SER A 27 -9.44 9.14 -15.24
CA SER A 27 -8.83 8.04 -15.99
C SER A 27 -7.40 8.42 -16.40
N PRO A 28 -6.53 7.44 -16.74
CA PRO A 28 -6.75 5.99 -16.71
C PRO A 28 -6.61 5.36 -15.31
N VAL A 29 -7.38 4.29 -15.07
CA VAL A 29 -7.35 3.50 -13.83
C VAL A 29 -7.16 2.03 -14.16
N SER A 30 -6.21 1.38 -13.49
CA SER A 30 -6.01 -0.07 -13.55
C SER A 30 -6.62 -0.75 -12.33
N LEU A 31 -7.23 -1.91 -12.54
CA LEU A 31 -7.81 -2.76 -11.50
C LEU A 31 -7.05 -4.09 -11.41
N TYR A 32 -6.73 -4.51 -10.19
CA TYR A 32 -6.25 -5.86 -9.92
C TYR A 32 -7.02 -6.48 -8.75
N LEU A 33 -7.48 -7.71 -8.95
CA LEU A 33 -8.18 -8.52 -7.96
C LEU A 33 -7.37 -9.78 -7.72
N HIS A 34 -6.90 -9.98 -6.50
CA HIS A 34 -6.07 -11.12 -6.11
C HIS A 34 -6.86 -12.12 -5.26
N LYS A 35 -6.80 -13.38 -5.68
CA LYS A 35 -7.25 -14.53 -4.90
C LYS A 35 -6.08 -15.08 -4.09
N THR A 36 -6.22 -15.07 -2.78
CA THR A 36 -5.25 -15.68 -1.85
C THR A 36 -5.37 -17.21 -1.80
N SER A 37 -6.52 -17.75 -2.20
CA SER A 37 -6.80 -19.18 -2.39
C SER A 37 -7.64 -19.39 -3.65
N PRO A 38 -7.40 -20.45 -4.45
CA PRO A 38 -8.18 -20.75 -5.65
C PRO A 38 -9.69 -20.87 -5.39
N ASP A 39 -10.05 -21.41 -4.22
CA ASP A 39 -11.43 -21.75 -3.83
C ASP A 39 -12.22 -20.55 -3.30
N LEU A 40 -11.55 -19.40 -3.10
CA LEU A 40 -12.16 -18.21 -2.54
C LEU A 40 -12.32 -17.10 -3.60
N PRO A 41 -13.30 -16.20 -3.44
CA PRO A 41 -13.36 -14.99 -4.23
C PRO A 41 -12.12 -14.11 -3.97
N PRO A 42 -11.84 -13.11 -4.83
CA PRO A 42 -10.77 -12.17 -4.58
C PRO A 42 -10.88 -11.54 -3.20
N GLN A 43 -9.81 -11.62 -2.42
CA GLN A 43 -9.75 -11.08 -1.06
C GLN A 43 -8.96 -9.77 -0.99
N VAL A 44 -8.20 -9.46 -2.03
CA VAL A 44 -7.47 -8.20 -2.16
C VAL A 44 -7.86 -7.54 -3.46
N GLY A 45 -8.27 -6.28 -3.39
CA GLY A 45 -8.59 -5.44 -4.54
C GLY A 45 -7.71 -4.19 -4.55
N VAL A 46 -7.21 -3.84 -5.73
CA VAL A 46 -6.37 -2.66 -5.94
C VAL A 46 -6.88 -1.86 -7.13
N LEU A 47 -7.07 -0.56 -6.92
CA LEU A 47 -7.22 0.43 -7.99
C LEU A 47 -5.96 1.29 -8.04
N VAL A 48 -5.43 1.55 -9.24
CA VAL A 48 -4.28 2.44 -9.46
C VAL A 48 -4.65 3.45 -10.52
N GLN A 49 -4.63 4.73 -10.16
CA GLN A 49 -4.81 5.82 -11.11
C GLN A 49 -3.46 6.29 -11.63
N LEU A 50 -3.35 6.36 -12.96
CA LEU A 50 -2.14 6.80 -13.66
C LEU A 50 -2.34 8.19 -14.28
N LYS A 51 -1.25 8.91 -14.49
CA LYS A 51 -1.27 10.20 -15.21
C LYS A 51 -1.39 10.04 -16.72
N SER A 52 -0.92 8.93 -17.29
CA SER A 52 -1.00 8.61 -18.71
C SER A 52 -1.25 7.11 -18.90
N ALA A 53 -1.87 6.74 -20.02
CA ALA A 53 -2.24 5.35 -20.29
C ALA A 53 -1.00 4.48 -20.51
N ALA A 54 -0.82 3.48 -19.65
CA ALA A 54 0.26 2.50 -19.71
C ALA A 54 -0.27 1.16 -19.15
N GLU A 55 -1.12 0.47 -19.91
CA GLU A 55 -1.95 -0.64 -19.39
C GLU A 55 -1.15 -1.78 -18.76
N SER A 56 -0.07 -2.22 -19.40
CA SER A 56 0.80 -3.29 -18.89
C SER A 56 1.44 -2.90 -17.55
N VAL A 57 2.01 -1.70 -17.48
CA VAL A 57 2.67 -1.18 -16.27
C VAL A 57 1.65 -0.92 -15.17
N GLY A 58 0.48 -0.36 -15.48
CA GLY A 58 -0.57 -0.13 -14.50
C GLY A 58 -1.05 -1.41 -13.82
N LYS A 59 -1.24 -2.49 -14.59
CA LYS A 59 -1.55 -3.82 -14.04
C LYS A 59 -0.45 -4.34 -13.14
N ASP A 60 0.80 -4.17 -13.55
CA ASP A 60 1.96 -4.65 -12.80
C ASP A 60 2.18 -3.88 -11.50
N ILE A 61 1.95 -2.56 -11.50
CA ILE A 61 1.95 -1.74 -10.29
C ILE A 61 0.79 -2.14 -9.36
N ALA A 62 -0.40 -2.42 -9.90
CA ALA A 62 -1.52 -2.90 -9.09
C ALA A 62 -1.23 -4.25 -8.42
N GLN A 63 -0.52 -5.16 -9.12
CA GLN A 63 -0.02 -6.42 -8.53
C GLN A 63 1.01 -6.17 -7.43
N HIS A 64 1.96 -5.27 -7.67
CA HIS A 64 2.95 -4.89 -6.67
C HIS A 64 2.29 -4.33 -5.41
N ILE A 65 1.34 -3.39 -5.54
CA ILE A 65 0.60 -2.83 -4.41
C ILE A 65 -0.17 -3.91 -3.64
N ALA A 66 -0.77 -4.88 -4.34
CA ALA A 66 -1.48 -5.98 -3.68
C ALA A 66 -0.56 -6.76 -2.72
N ALA A 67 0.69 -7.02 -3.15
CA ALA A 67 1.69 -7.81 -2.43
C ALA A 67 2.44 -7.00 -1.35
N PHE A 68 2.94 -5.81 -1.67
CA PHE A 68 3.81 -5.02 -0.79
C PHE A 68 3.05 -4.01 0.08
N ALA A 69 1.77 -3.79 -0.20
CA ALA A 69 0.87 -2.98 0.62
C ALA A 69 1.42 -1.60 1.05
N PRO A 70 1.99 -0.78 0.13
CA PRO A 70 2.34 0.60 0.47
C PRO A 70 1.09 1.35 0.95
N LEU A 71 1.31 2.37 1.77
CA LEU A 71 0.26 3.22 2.34
C LEU A 71 0.15 4.56 1.61
N PHE A 72 1.26 5.01 1.00
CA PHE A 72 1.39 6.31 0.35
C PHE A 72 1.98 6.14 -1.04
N VAL A 73 1.71 7.08 -1.95
CA VAL A 73 2.36 7.06 -3.28
C VAL A 73 3.84 7.37 -3.10
N SER A 74 4.16 8.44 -2.38
CA SER A 74 5.51 8.99 -2.27
C SER A 74 5.85 9.37 -0.84
N ARG A 75 7.15 9.55 -0.57
CA ARG A 75 7.67 9.85 0.77
C ARG A 75 7.12 11.15 1.38
N ASP A 76 6.82 12.14 0.55
CA ASP A 76 6.29 13.44 0.91
C ASP A 76 4.83 13.37 1.37
N GLN A 77 4.14 12.27 1.07
CA GLN A 77 2.79 12.00 1.56
C GLN A 77 2.78 11.30 2.93
N VAL A 78 3.93 10.85 3.44
CA VAL A 78 4.02 10.21 4.75
C VAL A 78 3.84 11.27 5.84
N PRO A 79 2.83 11.14 6.72
CA PRO A 79 2.58 12.10 7.78
C PRO A 79 3.75 12.23 8.76
N ALA A 80 4.04 13.47 9.19
CA ALA A 80 5.17 13.76 10.07
C ALA A 80 5.05 13.09 11.44
N ASP A 81 3.82 12.88 11.93
CA ASP A 81 3.48 12.16 13.14
C ASP A 81 3.79 10.65 13.05
N GLU A 82 3.53 10.01 11.92
CA GLU A 82 3.94 8.61 11.68
C GLU A 82 5.47 8.48 11.65
N ILE A 83 6.16 9.42 11.00
CA ILE A 83 7.65 9.46 11.01
C ILE A 83 8.18 9.67 12.44
N ALA A 84 7.58 10.58 13.20
CA ALA A 84 7.98 10.85 14.59
C ALA A 84 7.71 9.65 15.50
N LYS A 85 6.60 8.93 15.28
CA LYS A 85 6.26 7.70 16.00
C LYS A 85 7.29 6.60 15.73
N GLU A 86 7.60 6.32 14.45
CA GLU A 86 8.61 5.32 14.11
C GLU A 86 9.98 5.68 14.69
N ARG A 87 10.35 6.97 14.66
CA ARG A 87 11.58 7.47 15.28
C ARG A 87 11.67 7.13 16.76
N ARG A 88 10.59 7.41 17.52
CA ARG A 88 10.53 7.11 18.96
C ARG A 88 10.62 5.62 19.23
N LEU A 89 9.88 4.80 18.48
CA LEU A 89 9.91 3.34 18.61
C LEU A 89 11.31 2.77 18.33
N ALA A 90 11.99 3.27 17.30
CA ALA A 90 13.35 2.86 16.96
C ALA A 90 14.35 3.23 18.07
N GLU A 91 14.21 4.43 18.65
CA GLU A 91 15.06 4.93 19.72
C GLU A 91 14.88 4.13 21.01
N GLU A 92 13.63 3.88 21.40
CA GLU A 92 13.28 3.04 22.56
C GLU A 92 13.79 1.60 22.41
N THR A 93 13.63 1.02 21.21
CA THR A 93 14.13 -0.32 20.89
C THR A 93 15.66 -0.36 21.02
N ALA A 94 16.37 0.59 20.41
CA ALA A 94 17.83 0.63 20.45
C ALA A 94 18.39 0.81 21.88
N ARG A 95 17.74 1.62 22.73
CA ARG A 95 18.12 1.76 24.13
C ARG A 95 17.87 0.50 24.94
N THR A 96 16.70 -0.11 24.76
CA THR A 96 16.33 -1.37 25.43
C THR A 96 17.28 -2.51 25.08
N GLU A 97 17.76 -2.55 23.83
CA GLU A 97 18.78 -3.51 23.37
C GLU A 97 20.21 -3.17 23.82
N GLY A 98 20.42 -2.09 24.58
CA GLY A 98 21.73 -1.70 25.12
C GLY A 98 22.72 -1.22 24.06
N LYS A 99 22.26 -0.64 22.95
CA LYS A 99 23.15 -0.09 21.92
C LYS A 99 23.90 1.14 22.46
N PRO A 100 25.16 1.39 22.04
CA PRO A 100 25.89 2.57 22.46
C PRO A 100 25.20 3.88 22.02
N GLU A 101 25.14 4.90 22.89
CA GLU A 101 24.45 6.18 22.61
C GLU A 101 24.90 6.83 21.29
N ALA A 102 26.20 6.78 21.00
CA ALA A 102 26.78 7.31 19.75
C ALA A 102 26.26 6.62 18.48
N SER A 103 25.72 5.41 18.59
CA SER A 103 25.18 4.64 17.47
C SER A 103 23.66 4.78 17.32
N ILE A 104 22.95 5.21 18.38
CA ILE A 104 21.47 5.24 18.40
C ILE A 104 20.93 6.16 17.30
N ALA A 105 21.48 7.36 17.15
CA ALA A 105 21.02 8.30 16.12
C ALA A 105 21.05 7.70 14.71
N LYS A 106 22.14 6.98 14.38
CA LYS A 106 22.31 6.31 13.08
C LYS A 106 21.36 5.12 12.90
N ILE A 107 21.13 4.35 13.96
CA ILE A 107 20.17 3.23 13.96
C ILE A 107 18.75 3.75 13.69
N VAL A 108 18.36 4.80 14.41
CA VAL A 108 17.06 5.45 14.28
C VAL A 108 16.85 6.00 12.88
N GLU A 109 17.84 6.70 12.33
CA GLU A 109 17.78 7.21 10.95
C GLU A 109 17.62 6.08 9.92
N GLY A 110 18.39 5.00 10.08
CA GLY A 110 18.27 3.81 9.22
C GLY A 110 16.89 3.17 9.30
N ARG A 111 16.32 3.08 10.51
CA ARG A 111 14.98 2.52 10.73
C ARG A 111 13.88 3.37 10.11
N VAL A 112 13.92 4.69 10.33
CA VAL A 112 12.98 5.64 9.71
C VAL A 112 13.08 5.60 8.18
N THR A 113 14.30 5.53 7.64
CA THR A 113 14.50 5.40 6.19
C THR A 113 13.90 4.10 5.66
N GLY A 114 14.11 2.99 6.37
CA GLY A 114 13.50 1.70 6.03
C GLY A 114 11.97 1.74 6.05
N PHE A 115 11.39 2.34 7.09
CA PHE A 115 9.93 2.54 7.20
C PHE A 115 9.37 3.35 6.03
N VAL A 116 9.99 4.50 5.69
CA VAL A 116 9.53 5.31 4.56
C VAL A 116 9.58 4.52 3.25
N LYS A 117 10.63 3.72 3.03
CA LYS A 117 10.73 2.83 1.86
C LYS A 117 9.66 1.74 1.84
N GLU A 118 9.26 1.24 3.01
CA GLU A 118 8.21 0.23 3.14
C GLU A 118 6.83 0.83 2.85
N VAL A 119 6.53 2.04 3.33
CA VAL A 119 5.18 2.61 3.21
C VAL A 119 4.96 3.47 1.95
N SER A 120 6.02 3.87 1.26
CA SER A 120 5.94 4.73 0.06
C SER A 120 6.14 3.92 -1.22
N LEU A 121 5.10 3.82 -2.04
CA LEU A 121 5.10 3.03 -3.29
C LEU A 121 6.33 3.31 -4.17
N LEU A 122 6.63 4.59 -4.44
CA LEU A 122 7.70 4.97 -5.37
C LEU A 122 9.11 4.54 -4.91
N GLU A 123 9.30 4.36 -3.60
CA GLU A 123 10.58 3.99 -2.98
C GLU A 123 10.77 2.46 -2.90
N GLN A 124 9.69 1.70 -3.09
CA GLN A 124 9.72 0.24 -3.01
C GLN A 124 10.50 -0.37 -4.18
N ALA A 125 11.26 -1.43 -3.89
CA ALA A 125 11.83 -2.29 -4.92
C ALA A 125 10.70 -3.03 -5.66
N PHE A 126 10.73 -3.01 -6.98
CA PHE A 126 9.63 -3.52 -7.78
C PHE A 126 9.51 -5.05 -7.70
N ALA A 127 8.27 -5.55 -7.58
CA ALA A 127 8.00 -6.96 -7.29
C ALA A 127 8.57 -7.93 -8.34
N LYS A 128 8.59 -7.50 -9.61
CA LYS A 128 9.07 -8.34 -10.73
C LYS A 128 10.56 -8.11 -11.05
N ASP A 129 11.14 -7.03 -10.56
CA ASP A 129 12.56 -6.72 -10.70
C ASP A 129 13.05 -5.89 -9.51
N ALA A 130 13.57 -6.57 -8.50
CA ALA A 130 14.04 -5.96 -7.27
C ALA A 130 15.29 -5.07 -7.46
N LYS A 131 15.89 -5.02 -8.67
CA LYS A 131 16.98 -4.10 -8.99
C LYS A 131 16.50 -2.68 -9.27
N LYS A 132 15.21 -2.51 -9.58
CA LYS A 132 14.60 -1.22 -9.88
C LYS A 132 13.56 -0.86 -8.84
N THR A 133 13.42 0.43 -8.55
CA THR A 133 12.29 0.93 -7.76
C THR A 133 11.04 1.04 -8.63
N VAL A 134 9.87 1.09 -8.00
CA VAL A 134 8.61 1.38 -8.71
C VAL A 134 8.68 2.70 -9.47
N GLN A 135 9.33 3.73 -8.90
CA GLN A 135 9.55 5.00 -9.60
C GLN A 135 10.29 4.80 -10.93
N GLN A 136 11.39 4.04 -10.94
CA GLN A 136 12.15 3.79 -12.16
C GLN A 136 11.33 3.07 -13.23
N ILE A 137 10.47 2.12 -12.82
CA ILE A 137 9.55 1.43 -13.73
C ILE A 137 8.53 2.39 -14.35
N LEU A 138 7.99 3.30 -13.55
CA LEU A 138 7.04 4.32 -14.01
C LEU A 138 7.71 5.33 -14.96
N ASP A 139 8.93 5.76 -14.65
CA ASP A 139 9.71 6.69 -15.46
C ASP A 139 10.06 6.08 -16.83
N GLU A 140 10.50 4.82 -16.86
CA GLU A 140 10.75 4.06 -18.11
C GLU A 140 9.48 3.96 -18.98
N ALA A 141 8.33 3.83 -18.33
CA ALA A 141 7.02 3.78 -18.97
C ALA A 141 6.44 5.17 -19.30
N LYS A 142 7.13 6.26 -18.93
CA LYS A 142 6.70 7.65 -19.13
C LYS A 142 5.30 7.94 -18.56
N THR A 143 5.02 7.39 -17.38
CA THR A 143 3.79 7.62 -16.63
C THR A 143 4.10 7.86 -15.15
N ALA A 144 3.07 8.11 -14.35
CA ALA A 144 3.19 8.23 -12.91
C ALA A 144 1.88 7.78 -12.25
N VAL A 145 1.96 7.34 -11.00
CA VAL A 145 0.78 7.06 -10.17
C VAL A 145 0.31 8.37 -9.53
N SER A 146 -0.97 8.72 -9.70
CA SER A 146 -1.57 9.87 -9.00
C SER A 146 -2.18 9.46 -7.67
N ALA A 147 -2.81 8.28 -7.62
CA ALA A 147 -3.43 7.73 -6.43
C ALA A 147 -3.61 6.21 -6.58
N PHE A 148 -3.71 5.50 -5.46
CA PHE A 148 -4.17 4.12 -5.44
C PHE A 148 -5.07 3.86 -4.25
N ASN A 149 -5.86 2.80 -4.34
CA ASN A 149 -6.64 2.28 -3.23
C ASN A 149 -6.41 0.78 -3.15
N ARG A 150 -6.09 0.28 -1.95
CA ARG A 150 -5.93 -1.14 -1.68
C ARG A 150 -6.89 -1.57 -0.57
N PHE A 151 -7.65 -2.61 -0.85
CA PHE A 151 -8.58 -3.22 0.08
C PHE A 151 -8.17 -4.68 0.29
N ARG A 152 -8.23 -5.14 1.54
CA ARG A 152 -8.08 -6.54 1.91
C ARG A 152 -9.21 -6.91 2.86
N VAL A 153 -9.90 -8.01 2.58
CA VAL A 153 -10.93 -8.54 3.47
C VAL A 153 -10.32 -8.80 4.85
N GLY A 154 -11.00 -8.33 5.90
CA GLY A 154 -10.54 -8.41 7.28
C GLY A 154 -9.59 -7.30 7.74
N GLN A 155 -9.13 -6.41 6.84
CA GLN A 155 -8.27 -5.26 7.18
C GLN A 155 -9.08 -3.97 7.42
#